data_AF-A0A7C3KTJ4-F1
#
_entry.id   AF-A0A7C3KTJ4-F1
#
_cell.length_a   1.000
_cell.length_b   1.000
_cell.length_c   1.000
_cell.angle_alpha   90.00
_cell.angle_beta   90.00
_cell.angle_gamma   90.00
#
_symmetry.space_group_name_H-M   'P 1'
#
loop_
_entity.id
_entity.type
_entity.pdbx_description
1 polymer ?
#
loop_
_entity_poly.entity_id
_entity_poly.type
_entity_poly.pdbx_seq_one_letter_code
_entity_poly.pdbx_strand_id
1 'polypeptide(L)' 'MSTNFRPVYDPLAVQPMREELTKVGLKELLGPEDVDRAVQQKGTTLIVVNSVCGCAAGGARPGVMLALH' A
#
# COMPACT_ATOMS: atom_id res chain seq x y z
N MET A 1 -8.13 22.73 -11.31
CA MET A 1 -8.46 21.36 -11.75
C MET A 1 -9.26 20.70 -10.64
N SER A 2 -10.49 20.27 -10.91
CA SER A 2 -11.38 19.70 -9.89
C SER A 2 -10.93 18.28 -9.54
N THR A 3 -10.37 18.09 -8.35
CA THR A 3 -9.93 16.80 -7.80
C THR A 3 -11.11 16.09 -7.15
N ASN A 4 -12.14 15.71 -7.92
CA ASN A 4 -13.22 14.89 -7.39
C ASN A 4 -12.96 13.40 -7.72
N PHE A 5 -11.89 12.85 -7.14
CA PHE A 5 -11.61 11.42 -7.21
C PHE A 5 -12.51 10.71 -6.20
N ARG A 6 -13.55 10.03 -6.70
CA ARG A 6 -14.32 9.09 -5.89
C ARG A 6 -13.53 7.78 -5.83
N PRO A 7 -13.25 7.24 -4.64
CA PRO A 7 -12.67 5.90 -4.53
C PRO A 7 -13.55 4.90 -5.29
N VAL A 8 -12.95 4.15 -6.21
CA VAL A 8 -13.66 3.15 -7.03
C VAL A 8 -14.19 1.99 -6.19
N TYR A 9 -13.62 1.79 -4.99
CA TYR A 9 -13.98 0.73 -4.05
C TYR A 9 -14.41 1.30 -2.69
N ASP A 10 -15.33 0.61 -2.04
CA ASP A 10 -15.73 0.90 -0.66
C ASP A 10 -14.50 0.83 0.27
N PRO A 11 -14.19 1.90 1.04
CA PRO A 11 -13.07 1.92 1.97
C PRO A 11 -13.06 0.75 2.97
N LEU A 12 -14.22 0.34 3.48
CA LEU A 12 -14.35 -0.79 4.42
C LEU A 12 -14.07 -2.12 3.72
N ALA A 13 -14.44 -2.26 2.45
CA ALA A 13 -14.19 -3.47 1.69
C ALA A 13 -12.69 -3.68 1.38
N VAL A 14 -11.93 -2.59 1.19
CA VAL A 14 -10.48 -2.66 0.92
C VAL A 14 -9.63 -2.60 2.19
N GLN A 15 -10.21 -2.27 3.33
CA GLN A 15 -9.52 -2.15 4.61
C GLN A 15 -8.68 -3.41 4.95
N PRO A 16 -9.19 -4.65 4.81
CA PRO A 16 -8.39 -5.85 5.09
C PRO A 16 -7.12 -5.95 4.22
N MET A 17 -7.22 -5.53 2.96
CA MET A 17 -6.10 -5.58 2.01
C MET A 17 -4.97 -4.60 2.36
N ARG A 18 -5.31 -3.48 3.00
CA ARG A 18 -4.34 -2.52 3.55
C ARG A 18 -3.72 -3.07 4.83
N GLU A 19 -4.55 -3.63 5.71
CA GLU A 19 -4.13 -4.20 6.99
C GLU A 19 -3.14 -5.35 6.87
N GLU A 20 -3.27 -6.21 5.85
CA GLU A 20 -2.30 -7.27 5.56
C GLU A 20 -0.86 -6.73 5.48
N LEU A 21 -0.69 -5.53 4.91
CA LEU A 21 0.63 -4.89 4.74
C LEU A 21 1.01 -4.04 5.96
N THR A 22 0.07 -3.29 6.53
CA THR A 22 0.39 -2.43 7.69
C THR A 22 0.72 -3.23 8.94
N LYS A 23 0.14 -4.43 9.11
CA LYS A 23 0.48 -5.37 10.20
C LYS A 23 1.93 -5.84 10.16
N VAL A 24 2.58 -5.81 9.00
CA VAL A 24 4.02 -6.16 8.84
C VAL A 24 4.92 -4.93 8.73
N GLY A 25 4.43 -3.77 9.17
CA GLY A 25 5.24 -2.55 9.33
C GLY A 25 5.27 -1.63 8.11
N LEU A 26 4.50 -1.90 7.04
CA LEU A 26 4.37 -0.94 5.95
C LEU A 26 3.53 0.26 6.40
N LYS A 27 3.94 1.45 5.95
CA LYS A 27 3.20 2.69 6.14
C LYS A 27 2.37 3.02 4.89
N GLU A 28 1.11 3.37 5.07
CA GLU A 28 0.28 3.88 3.98
C GLU A 28 0.71 5.29 3.55
N LEU A 29 0.82 5.49 2.25
CA LEU A 29 1.12 6.77 1.62
C LEU A 29 -0.13 7.18 0.83
N LEU A 30 -0.90 8.12 1.36
CA LEU A 30 -2.23 8.48 0.83
C LEU A 30 -2.21 9.77 0.01
N GLY A 31 -1.13 10.55 0.11
CA GLY A 31 -0.91 11.76 -0.67
C GLY A 31 0.40 11.73 -1.48
N PRO A 32 0.51 12.50 -2.57
CA PRO A 32 1.75 12.64 -3.33
C PRO A 32 2.94 13.08 -2.44
N GLU A 33 2.71 13.99 -1.50
CA GLU A 33 3.73 14.46 -0.57
C GLU A 33 4.22 13.39 0.41
N ASP A 34 3.38 12.39 0.75
CA ASP A 34 3.81 11.23 1.54
C ASP A 34 4.77 10.36 0.72
N VAL A 35 4.49 10.19 -0.57
CA VAL A 35 5.34 9.45 -1.50
C VAL A 35 6.68 10.15 -1.66
N ASP A 36 6.68 11.46 -1.92
CA ASP A 36 7.90 12.26 -2.07
C ASP A 36 8.79 12.16 -0.83
N ARG A 37 8.21 12.25 0.37
CA ARG A 37 8.94 12.06 1.63
C ARG A 37 9.50 10.66 1.79
N ALA A 38 8.77 9.62 1.38
CA ALA A 38 9.20 8.22 1.52
C ALA A 38 10.38 7.87 0.59
N VAL A 39 10.35 8.36 -0.66
CA VAL A 39 11.40 8.07 -1.64
C VAL A 39 12.70 8.87 -1.40
N GLN A 40 12.61 9.99 -0.68
CA GLN A 40 13.78 10.81 -0.31
C GLN A 40 14.51 10.31 0.95
N GLN A 41 14.00 9.28 1.63
CA GLN A 41 14.66 8.73 2.82
C GLN A 41 16.04 8.15 2.46
N LYS A 42 17.01 8.33 3.36
CA LYS A 42 18.34 7.74 3.19
C LYS A 42 18.28 6.24 3.42
N GLY A 43 19.03 5.48 2.62
CA GLY A 43 19.07 4.01 2.69
C GLY A 43 18.16 3.37 1.65
N THR A 44 17.64 2.19 1.96
CA THR A 44 16.79 1.42 1.05
C THR A 44 15.33 1.52 1.47
N THR A 45 14.47 1.96 0.55
CA THR A 45 13.01 2.02 0.77
C THR A 45 12.32 0.91 -0.02
N LEU A 46 11.61 0.00 0.67
CA LEU A 46 10.70 -0.96 0.02
C LEU A 46 9.35 -0.27 -0.23
N ILE A 47 8.99 -0.09 -1.50
CA ILE A 47 7.68 0.42 -1.90
C ILE A 47 6.85 -0.72 -2.48
N VAL A 48 5.65 -0.92 -1.93
CA VAL A 48 4.70 -1.92 -2.39
C VAL A 48 3.49 -1.23 -2.99
N VAL A 49 3.33 -1.36 -4.30
CA VAL A 49 2.12 -0.91 -5.00
C VAL A 49 1.04 -1.98 -4.81
N ASN A 50 0.14 -1.75 -3.86
CA ASN A 50 -0.93 -2.68 -3.56
C ASN A 50 -2.08 -2.57 -4.59
N SER A 51 -2.88 -3.63 -4.72
CA SER A 51 -4.08 -3.65 -5.57
C SER A 51 -5.12 -4.64 -5.06
N VAL A 52 -6.32 -4.59 -5.64
CA VAL A 52 -7.41 -5.52 -5.34
C VAL A 52 -7.35 -6.81 -6.17
N CYS A 53 -6.38 -6.97 -7.06
CA CYS A 53 -6.30 -8.16 -7.92
C CYS A 53 -6.04 -9.43 -7.11
N GLY A 54 -6.50 -10.57 -7.63
CA GLY A 54 -6.18 -11.88 -7.05
C GLY A 54 -4.66 -12.16 -7.00
N CYS A 55 -3.88 -11.58 -7.91
CA CYS A 55 -2.43 -11.65 -7.88
C CYS A 55 -1.79 -11.02 -6.63
N ALA A 56 -2.36 -9.91 -6.15
CA ALA A 56 -1.89 -9.26 -4.94
C ALA A 56 -2.22 -10.11 -3.71
N ALA A 57 -3.43 -10.68 -3.68
CA ALA A 57 -3.90 -11.55 -2.61
C ALA A 57 -3.13 -12.87 -2.52
N GLY A 58 -2.91 -13.54 -3.65
CA GLY A 58 -2.27 -14.88 -3.67
C GLY A 58 -0.74 -14.86 -3.74
N GLY A 59 -0.13 -13.72 -4.08
CA GLY A 59 1.31 -13.62 -4.31
C GLY A 59 1.95 -12.43 -3.62
N ALA A 60 1.64 -11.21 -4.05
CA ALA A 60 2.40 -10.03 -3.62
C ALA A 60 2.32 -9.76 -2.11
N ARG A 61 1.13 -9.72 -1.52
CA ARG A 61 0.97 -9.45 -0.08
C ARG A 61 1.53 -10.58 0.78
N PRO A 62 1.23 -11.88 0.53
CA PRO A 62 1.90 -12.97 1.24
C PRO A 62 3.43 -12.94 1.11
N GLY A 63 3.95 -12.66 -0.09
CA GLY A 63 5.40 -12.56 -0.33
C GLY A 63 6.06 -11.45 0.48
N VAL A 64 5.44 -10.27 0.54
CA VAL A 64 5.91 -9.15 1.39
C VAL A 64 5.84 -9.51 2.86
N MET A 65 4.75 -10.13 3.32
CA MET A 65 4.60 -10.55 4.71
C MET A 65 5.67 -11.56 5.12
N LEU A 66 6.03 -12.49 4.24
CA LEU A 66 7.11 -13.45 4.47
C LEU A 66 8.50 -12.83 4.46
N ALA A 67 8.72 -11.79 3.65
CA ALA A 67 10.01 -11.12 3.54
C ALA A 67 10.33 -10.20 4.74
N LEU A 68 9.29 -9.74 5.45
CA LEU A 68 9.41 -8.79 6.57
C LEU A 68 9.11 -9.41 7.94
N HIS A 69 8.69 -10.68 8.00
CA HIS A 69 8.67 -11.49 9.21
C HIS A 69 10.06 -12.08 9.50
#